data_AF-A0A6P8EXJ9-F1
#
_entry.id   AF-A0A6P8EXJ9-F1
#
_cell.length_a   1.000
_cell.length_b   1.000
_cell.length_c   1.000
_cell.angle_alpha   90.00
_cell.angle_beta   90.00
_cell.angle_gamma   90.00
#
_symmetry.space_group_name_H-M   'P 1'
#
loop_
_entity.id
_entity.type
_entity.pdbx_description
1 polymer ?
#
loop_
_entity_poly.entity_id
_entity_poly.type
_entity_poly.pdbx_seq_one_letter_code
_entity_poly.pdbx_strand_id
1 'polypeptide(L)'
;MSADISLFDLVNLSIGTPEPGAVQFNALHTLLHALIKHLNLQDVKTEWLEQAQDPSRDFKTPPPPDAQLVPVPREKPSLYHHMEGKLRHIEKQMSALDRLPSGTELLSRSASGTAGTGTPVSDMWQLMQVRRKVQANEDGVSKCMGLIQDLMKEIQELTESRDNLKTEVKTLNNQLTKLGESDLSDRVNALEKCCHLVEDLEKNMVALFKILI
;
A
#
# COMPACT_ATOMS: atom_id res chain seq x y z
N MET A 1 22.26 46.14 10.70
CA MET A 1 23.25 45.18 11.22
C MET A 1 24.42 45.20 10.24
N SER A 2 25.49 45.93 10.55
CA SER A 2 26.70 45.95 9.71
C SER A 2 27.63 44.90 10.26
N ALA A 3 27.80 43.79 9.54
CA ALA A 3 28.83 42.80 9.84
C ALA A 3 30.09 43.21 9.05
N ASP A 4 31.23 43.30 9.74
CA ASP A 4 32.51 43.51 9.08
C ASP A 4 32.90 42.22 8.35
N ILE A 5 32.82 42.25 7.02
CA ILE A 5 33.18 41.13 6.13
C ILE A 5 34.46 41.51 5.40
N SER A 6 35.43 40.60 5.34
CA SER A 6 36.70 40.87 4.65
C SER A 6 36.48 40.92 3.13
N LEU A 7 37.28 41.70 2.41
CA LEU A 7 37.22 41.76 0.94
C LEU A 7 37.43 40.38 0.31
N PHE A 8 38.27 39.53 0.92
CA PHE A 8 38.51 38.17 0.46
C PHE A 8 37.25 37.30 0.55
N ASP A 9 36.52 37.38 1.67
CA ASP A 9 35.26 36.66 1.85
C ASP A 9 34.19 37.17 0.88
N LEU A 10 34.22 38.47 0.57
CA LEU A 10 33.32 39.08 -0.38
C LEU A 10 33.60 38.60 -1.82
N VAL A 11 34.86 38.37 -2.21
CA VAL A 11 35.22 37.74 -3.51
C VAL A 11 34.69 36.31 -3.56
N ASN A 12 34.91 35.52 -2.52
CA ASN A 12 34.45 34.14 -2.45
C ASN A 12 32.92 34.05 -2.46
N LEU A 13 32.23 35.01 -1.83
CA LEU A 13 30.77 35.11 -1.90
C LEU A 13 30.30 35.53 -3.30
N SER A 14 31.07 36.37 -3.99
CA SER A 14 30.72 36.90 -5.32
C SER A 14 30.89 35.88 -6.44
N ILE A 15 31.98 35.11 -6.42
CA ILE A 15 32.40 34.27 -7.56
C ILE A 15 32.64 32.81 -7.12
N GLY A 16 32.79 32.55 -5.83
CA GLY A 16 33.12 31.23 -5.27
C GLY A 16 31.91 30.38 -4.87
N THR A 17 30.70 30.68 -5.36
CA THR A 17 29.56 29.80 -5.12
C THR A 17 29.76 28.45 -5.82
N PRO A 18 29.30 27.32 -5.23
CA PRO A 18 29.57 25.97 -5.75
C PRO A 18 28.91 25.67 -7.10
N GLU A 19 28.01 26.53 -7.58
CA GLU A 19 27.42 26.43 -8.91
C GLU A 19 28.28 27.20 -9.93
N PRO A 20 28.93 26.52 -10.90
CA PRO A 20 29.71 27.19 -11.93
C PRO A 20 28.80 28.15 -12.71
N GLY A 21 29.14 29.44 -12.69
CA GLY A 21 28.40 30.49 -13.40
C GLY A 21 27.37 31.25 -12.57
N ALA A 22 27.08 30.83 -11.33
CA ALA A 22 26.34 31.67 -10.39
C ALA A 22 27.27 32.75 -9.84
N VAL A 23 26.92 34.02 -10.05
CA VAL A 23 27.68 35.16 -9.53
C VAL A 23 26.75 35.96 -8.63
N GLN A 24 27.12 36.16 -7.37
CA GLN A 24 26.33 36.97 -6.46
C GLN A 24 26.61 38.45 -6.73
N PHE A 25 25.87 39.04 -7.66
CA PHE A 25 26.05 40.44 -8.08
C PHE A 25 26.00 41.43 -6.93
N ASN A 26 25.20 41.18 -5.89
CA ASN A 26 25.16 42.04 -4.70
C ASN A 26 26.49 42.05 -3.94
N ALA A 27 27.12 40.89 -3.79
CA ALA A 27 28.43 40.78 -3.15
C ALA A 27 29.51 41.38 -4.06
N LEU A 28 29.43 41.12 -5.37
CA LEU A 28 30.38 41.62 -6.36
C LEU A 28 30.36 43.14 -6.45
N HIS A 29 29.15 43.71 -6.49
CA HIS A 29 28.93 45.14 -6.49
C HIS A 29 29.48 45.78 -5.22
N THR A 30 29.24 45.16 -4.06
CA THR A 30 29.78 45.63 -2.78
C THR A 30 31.31 45.58 -2.77
N LEU A 31 31.91 44.53 -3.35
CA LEU A 31 33.37 44.39 -3.49
C LEU A 31 33.95 45.48 -4.39
N LEU A 32 33.38 45.65 -5.59
CA LEU A 32 33.80 46.66 -6.55
C LEU A 32 33.72 48.06 -5.93
N HIS A 33 32.62 48.38 -5.25
CA HIS A 33 32.48 49.65 -4.54
C HIS A 33 33.52 49.82 -3.43
N ALA A 34 33.79 48.77 -2.65
CA ALA A 34 34.79 48.82 -1.59
C ALA A 34 36.21 49.02 -2.15
N LEU A 35 36.55 48.38 -3.29
CA LEU A 35 37.82 48.55 -3.98
C LEU A 35 37.99 49.96 -4.57
N ILE A 36 36.96 50.48 -5.25
CA ILE A 36 36.96 51.86 -5.79
C ILE A 36 37.20 52.87 -4.65
N LYS A 37 36.57 52.65 -3.50
CA LYS A 37 36.75 53.49 -2.31
C LYS A 37 38.16 53.37 -1.72
N HIS A 38 38.69 52.15 -1.58
CA HIS A 38 40.01 51.92 -0.96
C HIS A 38 41.18 52.41 -1.83
N LEU A 39 41.01 52.38 -3.16
CA LEU A 39 42.00 52.86 -4.13
C LEU A 39 41.81 54.35 -4.52
N ASN A 40 40.84 55.02 -3.90
CA ASN A 40 40.47 56.42 -4.16
C ASN A 40 40.18 56.75 -5.65
N LEU A 41 39.57 55.80 -6.36
CA LEU A 41 39.24 55.92 -7.80
C LEU A 41 37.84 56.53 -8.04
N GLN A 42 37.29 57.22 -7.04
CA GLN A 42 35.89 57.68 -7.04
C GLN A 42 35.61 58.71 -8.14
N ASP A 43 36.60 59.53 -8.50
CA ASP A 43 36.47 60.59 -9.51
C ASP A 43 37.08 60.23 -10.87
N VAL A 44 37.56 58.99 -11.04
CA VAL A 44 38.18 58.53 -12.28
C VAL A 44 37.09 58.24 -13.30
N LYS A 45 36.99 59.11 -14.31
CA LYS A 45 36.09 58.92 -15.44
C LYS A 45 36.76 58.04 -16.49
N THR A 46 36.22 56.85 -16.71
CA THR A 46 36.58 56.01 -17.86
C THR A 46 35.64 56.35 -19.02
N GLU A 47 36.17 56.60 -20.22
CA GLU A 47 35.34 56.67 -21.43
C GLU A 47 34.71 55.29 -21.67
N TRP A 48 33.41 55.20 -21.40
CA TRP A 48 32.62 54.03 -21.78
C TRP A 48 32.35 54.14 -23.29
N LEU A 49 33.17 53.47 -24.09
CA LEU A 49 32.90 53.34 -25.52
C LEU A 49 31.68 52.41 -25.65
N GLU A 50 30.51 53.03 -25.77
CA GLU A 50 29.27 52.37 -26.10
C GLU A 50 29.44 51.77 -27.50
N GLN A 51 29.91 50.51 -27.55
CA GLN A 51 29.93 49.76 -28.80
C GLN A 51 28.47 49.45 -29.12
N ALA A 52 27.88 50.40 -29.85
CA ALA A 52 26.50 50.38 -30.30
C ALA A 52 26.13 49.01 -30.83
N GLN A 53 25.30 48.30 -30.08
CA GLN A 53 24.34 47.41 -30.69
C GLN A 53 23.31 48.28 -31.38
N ASP A 54 23.30 48.27 -32.71
CA ASP A 54 22.05 48.25 -33.45
C ASP A 54 22.25 47.66 -34.87
N PRO A 55 21.19 47.36 -35.62
CA PRO A 55 20.82 46.00 -35.96
C PRO A 55 20.91 45.78 -37.48
N SER A 56 20.71 44.54 -37.91
CA SER A 56 20.07 44.23 -39.20
C SER A 56 20.28 45.16 -40.41
N ARG A 57 21.23 44.74 -41.26
CA ARG A 57 21.10 44.59 -42.73
C ARG A 57 20.84 45.82 -43.64
N ASP A 58 21.56 45.75 -44.77
CA ASP A 58 21.31 46.34 -46.09
C ASP A 58 21.87 47.75 -46.37
N PHE A 59 23.02 47.85 -47.04
CA PHE A 59 23.10 48.04 -48.50
C PHE A 59 24.55 48.26 -48.99
N LYS A 60 24.94 47.44 -49.97
CA LYS A 60 25.92 47.66 -51.06
C LYS A 60 27.28 48.34 -50.77
N THR A 61 28.33 47.53 -50.78
CA THR A 61 29.60 47.85 -51.46
C THR A 61 30.32 46.54 -51.84
N PRO A 62 30.85 46.37 -53.07
CA PRO A 62 31.44 45.11 -53.52
C PRO A 62 32.85 44.89 -52.93
N PRO A 63 33.26 43.65 -52.65
CA PRO A 63 34.55 43.34 -52.00
C PRO A 63 35.71 43.35 -53.00
N PRO A 64 36.94 43.74 -52.59
CA PRO A 64 38.16 43.38 -53.31
C PRO A 64 38.42 41.87 -53.20
N PRO A 65 38.98 41.24 -54.24
CA PRO A 65 39.34 39.83 -54.22
C PRO A 65 40.61 39.64 -53.38
N ASP A 66 40.70 38.48 -52.74
CA ASP A 66 41.89 37.94 -52.06
C ASP A 66 42.14 38.41 -50.62
N ALA A 67 41.26 37.98 -49.70
CA ALA A 67 41.67 37.64 -48.34
C ALA A 67 40.92 36.37 -47.87
N GLN A 68 41.71 35.33 -47.63
CA GLN A 68 41.30 33.97 -47.34
C GLN A 68 40.36 33.89 -46.13
N LEU A 69 39.30 33.10 -46.28
CA LEU A 69 38.46 32.59 -45.21
C LEU A 69 39.34 31.83 -44.21
N VAL A 70 39.65 32.46 -43.08
CA VAL A 70 40.11 31.75 -41.89
C VAL A 70 38.86 31.50 -41.04
N PRO A 71 38.39 30.24 -40.91
CA PRO A 71 37.40 29.91 -39.89
C PRO A 71 38.06 30.20 -38.54
N VAL A 72 37.39 30.96 -37.67
CA VAL A 72 37.77 31.12 -36.27
C VAL A 72 37.04 30.04 -35.46
N PRO A 73 37.67 28.90 -35.12
CA PRO A 73 37.08 27.93 -34.20
C PRO A 73 37.42 28.31 -32.76
N ARG A 74 36.50 28.95 -32.04
CA ARG A 74 36.56 29.02 -30.57
C ARG A 74 35.17 29.08 -29.95
N GLU A 75 34.46 27.95 -29.97
CA GLU A 75 33.53 27.62 -28.90
C GLU A 75 33.94 26.25 -28.36
N LYS A 76 34.58 26.26 -27.18
CA LYS A 76 34.72 25.03 -26.40
C LYS A 76 33.29 24.52 -26.16
N PRO A 77 32.99 23.23 -26.37
CA PRO A 77 31.65 22.70 -26.16
C PRO A 77 31.29 22.93 -24.69
N SER A 78 30.49 23.97 -24.48
CA SER A 78 30.06 24.40 -23.17
C SER A 78 29.24 23.26 -22.57
N LEU A 79 29.53 22.89 -21.32
CA LEU A 79 28.84 21.81 -20.59
C LEU A 79 27.31 21.97 -20.66
N TYR A 80 26.85 23.22 -20.77
CA TYR A 80 25.48 23.62 -21.02
C TYR A 80 24.90 23.05 -22.32
N HIS A 81 25.63 23.01 -23.44
CA HIS A 81 25.13 22.43 -24.69
C HIS A 81 24.91 20.90 -24.60
N HIS A 82 25.72 20.21 -23.79
CA HIS A 82 25.51 18.79 -23.53
C HIS A 82 24.25 18.55 -22.67
N MET A 83 24.07 19.38 -21.64
CA MET A 83 22.85 19.35 -20.83
C MET A 83 21.61 19.71 -21.65
N GLU A 84 21.70 20.70 -22.51
CA GLU A 84 20.65 21.11 -23.45
C GLU A 84 20.33 19.99 -24.45
N GLY A 85 21.34 19.27 -24.94
CA GLY A 85 21.16 18.07 -25.77
C GLY A 85 20.43 16.94 -25.04
N LYS A 86 20.80 16.66 -23.78
CA LYS A 86 20.09 15.69 -22.93
C LYS A 86 18.66 16.13 -22.64
N LEU A 87 18.43 17.41 -22.39
CA LEU A 87 17.12 17.97 -22.11
C LEU A 87 16.21 17.82 -23.34
N ARG A 88 16.69 18.14 -24.53
CA ARG A 88 15.98 17.88 -25.80
C ARG A 88 15.68 16.40 -26.01
N HIS A 89 16.60 15.51 -25.62
CA HIS A 89 16.38 14.07 -25.72
C HIS A 89 15.27 13.60 -24.76
N ILE A 90 15.30 14.05 -23.51
CA ILE A 90 14.27 13.76 -22.50
C ILE A 90 12.93 14.34 -22.93
N GLU A 91 12.89 15.57 -23.43
CA GLU A 91 11.69 16.20 -23.96
C GLU A 91 11.11 15.42 -25.14
N LYS A 92 11.96 14.89 -26.03
CA LYS A 92 11.54 14.01 -27.14
C LYS A 92 11.01 12.67 -26.63
N GLN A 93 11.61 12.08 -25.60
CA GLN A 93 11.11 10.86 -24.97
C GLN A 93 9.80 11.10 -24.22
N MET A 94 9.66 12.24 -23.54
CA MET A 94 8.47 12.63 -22.79
C MET A 94 7.30 12.96 -23.72
N SER A 95 7.56 13.66 -24.83
CA SER A 95 6.55 13.89 -25.87
C SER A 95 6.21 12.61 -26.65
N ALA A 96 7.12 11.63 -26.76
CA ALA A 96 6.77 10.31 -27.25
C ALA A 96 5.93 9.52 -26.23
N LEU A 97 6.21 9.66 -24.93
CA LEU A 97 5.45 9.07 -23.82
C LEU A 97 4.04 9.66 -23.70
N ASP A 98 3.90 10.97 -23.90
CA ASP A 98 2.63 11.71 -23.87
C ASP A 98 1.76 11.43 -25.12
N ARG A 99 2.38 10.93 -26.19
CA ARG A 99 1.68 10.38 -27.36
C ARG A 99 1.26 8.93 -27.18
N LEU A 100 1.62 8.26 -26.08
CA LEU A 100 0.99 6.97 -25.80
C LEU A 100 -0.48 7.25 -25.46
N PRO A 101 -1.41 6.59 -26.17
CA PRO A 101 -2.82 6.72 -25.85
C PRO A 101 -3.06 6.28 -24.40
N SER A 102 -3.82 7.09 -23.66
CA SER A 102 -4.18 6.79 -22.29
C SER A 102 -4.97 5.47 -22.24
N GLY A 103 -4.88 4.70 -21.15
CA GLY A 103 -5.57 3.41 -21.01
C GLY A 103 -7.08 3.49 -21.30
N THR A 104 -7.67 4.66 -21.10
CA THR A 104 -9.06 4.99 -21.45
C THR A 104 -9.28 5.16 -22.96
N GLU A 105 -8.34 5.77 -23.69
CA GLU A 105 -8.41 6.00 -25.15
C GLU A 105 -8.19 4.72 -25.97
N LEU A 106 -7.31 3.83 -25.49
CA LEU A 106 -7.16 2.49 -26.07
C LEU A 106 -8.44 1.68 -25.95
N LEU A 107 -9.14 1.80 -24.81
CA LEU A 107 -10.44 1.15 -24.60
C LEU A 107 -11.50 1.72 -25.55
N SER A 108 -11.60 3.05 -25.67
CA SER A 108 -12.55 3.71 -26.58
C SER A 108 -12.31 3.39 -28.05
N ARG A 109 -11.05 3.23 -28.49
CA ARG A 109 -10.72 2.79 -29.86
C ARG A 109 -11.08 1.33 -30.11
N SER A 110 -11.02 0.47 -29.09
CA SER A 110 -11.42 -0.94 -29.22
C SER A 110 -12.93 -1.12 -29.42
N ALA A 111 -13.75 -0.22 -28.85
CA ALA A 111 -15.19 -0.20 -29.04
C ALA A 111 -15.64 0.35 -30.42
N SER A 112 -14.76 1.07 -31.14
CA SER A 112 -15.11 1.83 -32.34
C SER A 112 -14.48 1.33 -33.65
N GLY A 113 -13.61 0.30 -33.65
CA GLY A 113 -12.81 -0.08 -34.81
C GLY A 113 -12.92 -1.55 -35.23
N THR A 114 -13.51 -1.79 -36.41
CA THR A 114 -13.41 -2.96 -37.31
C THR A 114 -13.22 -4.34 -36.67
N ALA A 115 -14.28 -5.16 -36.75
CA ALA A 115 -14.27 -6.58 -36.46
C ALA A 115 -13.11 -7.29 -37.18
N GLY A 116 -12.14 -7.83 -36.43
CA GLY A 116 -11.23 -8.84 -36.97
C GLY A 116 -9.85 -8.98 -36.33
N THR A 117 -9.28 -7.93 -35.71
CA THR A 117 -7.95 -8.03 -35.09
C THR A 117 -7.92 -7.25 -33.78
N GLY A 118 -8.18 -7.95 -32.67
CA GLY A 118 -7.95 -7.42 -31.32
C GLY A 118 -6.50 -6.94 -31.24
N THR A 119 -6.30 -5.69 -30.81
CA THR A 119 -4.94 -5.17 -30.62
C THR A 119 -4.29 -5.95 -29.46
N PRO A 120 -3.03 -6.41 -29.60
CA PRO A 120 -2.37 -7.23 -28.57
C PRO A 120 -2.37 -6.62 -27.17
N VAL A 121 -2.40 -5.28 -27.08
CA VAL A 121 -2.47 -4.54 -25.81
C VAL A 121 -3.86 -4.59 -25.18
N SER A 122 -4.93 -4.55 -25.97
CA SER A 122 -6.30 -4.75 -25.50
C SER A 122 -6.47 -6.15 -24.92
N ASP A 123 -5.94 -7.16 -25.62
CA ASP A 123 -6.01 -8.56 -25.19
C ASP A 123 -5.23 -8.78 -23.88
N MET A 124 -4.05 -8.15 -23.74
CA MET A 124 -3.26 -8.21 -22.50
C MET A 124 -3.97 -7.54 -21.31
N TRP A 125 -4.65 -6.41 -21.54
CA TRP A 125 -5.44 -5.75 -20.50
C TRP A 125 -6.65 -6.58 -20.07
N GLN A 126 -7.39 -7.16 -21.02
CA GLN A 126 -8.49 -8.08 -20.73
C GLN A 126 -8.00 -9.30 -19.94
N LEU A 127 -6.87 -9.90 -20.35
CA LEU A 127 -6.24 -11.00 -19.62
C LEU A 127 -5.85 -10.58 -18.19
N MET A 128 -5.27 -9.39 -18.01
CA MET A 128 -4.95 -8.86 -16.68
C MET A 128 -6.19 -8.65 -15.79
N GLN A 129 -7.30 -8.19 -16.35
CA GLN A 129 -8.56 -8.03 -15.60
C GLN A 129 -9.14 -9.37 -15.18
N VAL A 130 -9.21 -10.34 -16.11
CA VAL A 130 -9.66 -11.70 -15.82
C VAL A 130 -8.76 -12.32 -14.75
N ARG A 131 -7.43 -12.20 -14.88
CA ARG A 131 -6.49 -12.70 -13.87
C ARG A 131 -6.71 -12.08 -12.49
N ARG A 132 -6.91 -10.75 -12.41
CA ARG A 132 -7.23 -10.08 -11.14
C ARG A 132 -8.54 -10.59 -10.53
N LYS A 133 -9.59 -10.76 -11.34
CA LYS A 133 -10.86 -11.35 -10.89
C LYS A 133 -10.71 -12.80 -10.43
N VAL A 134 -9.95 -13.61 -11.16
CA VAL A 134 -9.67 -15.01 -10.80
C VAL A 134 -8.90 -15.08 -9.48
N GLN A 135 -7.87 -14.25 -9.31
CA GLN A 135 -7.09 -14.22 -8.07
C GLN A 135 -7.95 -13.80 -6.86
N ALA A 136 -8.79 -12.78 -7.01
CA ALA A 136 -9.72 -12.38 -5.96
C ALA A 136 -10.75 -13.48 -5.64
N ASN A 137 -11.22 -14.22 -6.64
CA ASN A 137 -12.09 -15.37 -6.45
C ASN A 137 -11.37 -16.54 -5.77
N GLU A 138 -10.11 -16.82 -6.12
CA GLU A 138 -9.29 -17.86 -5.50
C GLU A 138 -9.05 -17.58 -4.01
N ASP A 139 -8.73 -16.33 -3.68
CA ASP A 139 -8.62 -15.87 -2.29
C ASP A 139 -9.97 -15.99 -1.56
N GLY A 140 -11.07 -15.64 -2.22
CA GLY A 140 -12.43 -15.76 -1.68
C GLY A 140 -12.82 -17.22 -1.41
N VAL A 141 -12.56 -18.12 -2.36
CA VAL A 141 -12.80 -19.56 -2.23
C VAL A 141 -11.95 -20.15 -1.12
N SER A 142 -10.69 -19.73 -0.98
CA SER A 142 -9.81 -20.18 0.11
C SER A 142 -10.35 -19.78 1.49
N LYS A 143 -10.87 -18.55 1.62
CA LYS A 143 -11.53 -18.10 2.86
C LYS A 143 -12.82 -18.87 3.14
N CYS A 144 -13.67 -19.08 2.13
CA CYS A 144 -14.88 -19.89 2.27
C CYS A 144 -14.55 -21.34 2.68
N MET A 145 -13.50 -21.92 2.11
CA MET A 145 -13.02 -23.26 2.49
C MET A 145 -12.58 -23.30 3.95
N GLY A 146 -11.86 -22.28 4.42
CA GLY A 146 -11.50 -22.14 5.83
C GLY A 146 -12.73 -22.12 6.74
N LEU A 147 -13.72 -21.27 6.44
CA LEU A 147 -14.97 -21.19 7.21
C LEU A 147 -15.76 -22.52 7.20
N ILE A 148 -15.77 -23.24 6.07
CA ILE A 148 -16.41 -24.56 5.98
C ILE A 148 -15.69 -25.57 6.88
N GLN A 149 -14.35 -25.56 6.92
CA GLN A 149 -13.58 -26.43 7.81
C GLN A 149 -13.87 -26.11 9.28
N ASP A 150 -13.95 -24.83 9.65
CA ASP A 150 -14.30 -24.39 11.00
C ASP A 150 -15.71 -24.86 11.39
N LEU A 151 -16.70 -24.70 10.51
CA LEU A 151 -18.07 -25.20 10.74
C LEU A 151 -18.12 -26.71 10.88
N MET A 152 -17.38 -27.45 10.06
CA MET A 152 -17.30 -28.91 10.16
C MET A 152 -16.72 -29.34 11.51
N LYS A 153 -15.70 -28.63 11.99
CA LYS A 153 -15.10 -28.87 13.30
C LYS A 153 -16.09 -28.60 14.43
N GLU A 154 -16.79 -27.46 14.40
CA GLU A 154 -17.82 -27.16 15.40
C GLU A 154 -18.95 -28.20 15.41
N ILE A 155 -19.40 -28.67 14.25
CA ILE A 155 -20.42 -29.74 14.16
C ILE A 155 -19.92 -31.04 14.79
N GLN A 156 -18.64 -31.37 14.62
CA GLN A 156 -18.05 -32.54 15.23
C GLN A 156 -17.99 -32.40 16.76
N GLU A 157 -17.50 -31.28 17.27
CA GLU A 157 -17.46 -31.00 18.72
C GLU A 157 -18.86 -31.00 19.35
N LEU A 158 -19.86 -30.42 18.67
CA LEU A 158 -21.27 -30.47 19.09
C LEU A 158 -21.84 -31.89 19.07
N THR A 159 -21.45 -32.70 18.10
CA THR A 159 -21.85 -34.11 18.00
C THR A 159 -21.29 -34.90 19.18
N GLU A 160 -20.00 -34.72 19.51
CA GLU A 160 -19.36 -35.36 20.65
C GLU A 160 -20.01 -34.91 21.97
N SER A 161 -20.27 -33.61 22.15
CA SER A 161 -20.98 -33.09 23.31
C SER A 161 -22.40 -33.66 23.44
N ARG A 162 -23.15 -33.74 22.35
CA ARG A 162 -24.49 -34.35 22.32
C ARG A 162 -24.44 -35.81 22.72
N ASP A 163 -23.46 -36.56 22.23
CA ASP A 163 -23.34 -37.98 22.51
C ASP A 163 -22.94 -38.23 23.98
N ASN A 164 -22.06 -37.39 24.53
CA ASN A 164 -21.73 -37.39 25.96
C ASN A 164 -22.95 -37.05 26.83
N LEU A 165 -23.72 -36.01 26.48
CA LEU A 165 -24.94 -35.69 27.22
C LEU A 165 -25.96 -36.83 27.14
N LYS A 166 -26.08 -37.48 25.98
CA LYS A 166 -26.96 -38.63 25.80
C LYS A 166 -26.55 -39.81 26.67
N THR A 167 -25.25 -40.05 26.89
CA THR A 167 -24.79 -41.11 27.80
C THR A 167 -25.02 -40.73 29.26
N GLU A 168 -24.83 -39.48 29.66
CA GLU A 168 -25.18 -39.00 31.00
C GLU A 168 -26.67 -39.14 31.30
N VAL A 169 -27.54 -38.71 30.38
CA VAL A 169 -28.99 -38.86 30.51
C VAL A 169 -29.39 -40.33 30.65
N LYS A 170 -28.81 -41.23 29.83
CA LYS A 170 -29.05 -42.68 29.97
C LYS A 170 -28.59 -43.21 31.32
N THR A 171 -27.44 -42.75 31.81
CA THR A 171 -26.87 -43.19 33.09
C THR A 171 -27.76 -42.74 34.24
N LEU A 172 -28.17 -41.47 34.27
CA LEU A 172 -29.09 -40.93 35.27
C LEU A 172 -30.45 -41.64 35.22
N ASN A 173 -30.99 -41.89 34.02
CA ASN A 173 -32.24 -42.63 33.86
C ASN A 173 -32.14 -44.05 34.44
N ASN A 174 -31.05 -44.76 34.16
CA ASN A 174 -30.81 -46.10 34.71
C ASN A 174 -30.64 -46.08 36.24
N GLN A 175 -30.02 -45.04 36.80
CA GLN A 175 -29.93 -44.85 38.24
C GLN A 175 -31.32 -44.61 38.86
N LEU A 176 -32.14 -43.76 38.23
CA LEU A 176 -33.49 -43.46 38.70
C LEU A 176 -34.41 -44.70 38.66
N THR A 177 -34.36 -45.49 37.58
CA THR A 177 -35.14 -46.72 37.48
C THR A 177 -34.71 -47.75 38.53
N LYS A 178 -33.39 -47.89 38.75
CA LYS A 178 -32.86 -48.80 39.77
C LYS A 178 -33.27 -48.40 41.18
N LEU A 179 -33.24 -47.10 41.50
CA LEU A 179 -33.71 -46.58 42.79
C LEU A 179 -35.20 -46.86 43.01
N GLY A 180 -36.03 -46.62 41.99
CA GLY A 180 -37.47 -46.89 42.07
C GLY A 180 -37.79 -48.37 42.26
N GLU A 181 -37.08 -49.26 41.55
CA GLU A 181 -37.27 -50.71 41.67
C GLU A 181 -36.80 -51.24 43.03
N SER A 182 -35.66 -50.73 43.54
CA SER A 182 -35.16 -51.09 44.88
C SER A 182 -36.11 -50.63 45.99
N ASP A 183 -36.54 -49.36 45.98
CA ASP A 183 -37.45 -48.82 47.01
C ASP A 183 -38.80 -49.56 47.00
N LEU A 184 -39.34 -49.85 45.82
CA LEU A 184 -40.56 -50.63 45.70
C LEU A 184 -40.39 -52.06 46.23
N SER A 185 -39.26 -52.71 45.91
CA SER A 185 -38.95 -54.06 46.39
C SER A 185 -38.84 -54.09 47.92
N ASP A 186 -38.15 -53.13 48.53
CA ASP A 186 -38.01 -53.03 49.98
C ASP A 186 -39.36 -52.85 50.68
N ARG A 187 -40.23 -52.01 50.11
CA ARG A 187 -41.60 -51.79 50.63
C ARG A 187 -42.49 -53.02 50.48
N VAL A 188 -42.39 -53.75 49.37
CA VAL A 188 -43.13 -55.01 49.17
C VAL A 188 -42.66 -56.07 50.17
N ASN A 189 -41.36 -56.24 50.35
CA ASN A 189 -40.78 -57.17 51.33
C ASN A 189 -41.20 -56.84 52.77
N ALA A 190 -41.29 -55.55 53.11
CA ALA A 190 -41.78 -55.12 54.42
C ALA A 190 -43.27 -55.43 54.61
N LEU A 191 -44.10 -55.24 53.57
CA LEU A 191 -45.53 -55.57 53.61
C LEU A 191 -45.75 -57.08 53.76
N GLU A 192 -45.00 -57.90 53.04
CA GLU A 192 -45.08 -59.37 53.13
C GLU A 192 -44.77 -59.87 54.54
N LYS A 193 -43.73 -59.30 55.20
CA LYS A 193 -43.43 -59.59 56.61
C LYS A 193 -44.59 -59.22 57.55
N CYS A 194 -45.24 -58.08 57.32
CA CYS A 194 -46.42 -57.68 58.11
C CYS A 194 -47.59 -58.65 57.90
N CYS A 195 -47.85 -59.10 56.65
CA CYS A 195 -48.88 -60.10 56.37
C CYS A 195 -48.63 -61.40 57.15
N HIS A 196 -47.39 -61.91 57.15
CA HIS A 196 -47.04 -63.10 57.93
C HIS A 196 -47.27 -62.92 59.43
N LEU A 197 -46.94 -61.76 59.99
CA LEU A 197 -47.19 -61.47 61.40
C LEU A 197 -48.70 -61.46 61.72
N VAL A 198 -49.52 -60.91 60.82
CA VAL A 198 -50.98 -60.90 60.97
C VAL A 198 -51.54 -62.33 60.91
N GLU A 199 -51.08 -63.15 59.95
CA GLU A 199 -51.47 -64.56 59.86
C GLU A 199 -51.11 -65.36 61.12
N ASP A 200 -49.93 -65.14 61.69
CA ASP A 200 -49.51 -65.82 62.92
C ASP A 200 -50.31 -65.35 64.14
N LEU A 201 -50.63 -64.05 64.24
CA LEU A 201 -51.53 -63.54 65.27
C LEU A 201 -52.92 -64.16 65.14
N GLU A 202 -53.45 -64.29 63.93
CA GLU A 202 -54.74 -64.93 63.67
C GLU A 202 -54.74 -66.40 64.13
N LYS A 203 -53.71 -67.17 63.77
CA LYS A 203 -53.54 -68.56 64.24
C LYS A 203 -53.50 -68.64 65.76
N ASN A 204 -52.76 -67.74 66.41
CA ASN A 204 -52.64 -67.69 67.87
C ASN A 204 -53.98 -67.37 68.55
N MET A 205 -54.75 -66.42 68.02
CA MET A 205 -56.10 -66.12 68.53
C MET A 205 -57.04 -67.31 68.38
N VAL A 206 -57.02 -67.99 67.23
CA VAL A 206 -57.83 -69.20 67.00
C VAL A 206 -57.45 -70.31 67.98
N ALA A 207 -56.16 -70.49 68.25
CA ALA A 207 -55.68 -71.48 69.23
C ALA A 207 -56.15 -71.14 70.65
N LEU A 208 -56.04 -69.87 71.08
CA LEU A 208 -56.53 -69.42 72.38
C LEU A 208 -58.05 -69.61 72.53
N PHE A 209 -58.82 -69.29 71.49
CA PHE A 209 -60.27 -69.46 71.49
C PHE A 209 -60.69 -70.93 71.68
N LYS A 210 -59.95 -71.87 71.07
CA LYS A 210 -60.17 -73.32 71.27
C LYS A 210 -59.85 -73.82 72.68
N ILE A 211 -59.00 -73.12 73.44
CA ILE A 211 -58.66 -73.49 74.83
C ILE A 211 -59.72 -72.97 75.81
N LEU A 212 -60.41 -71.88 75.45
CA LEU A 212 -61.38 -71.18 76.31
C LEU A 212 -62.82 -71.73 76.24
N ILE A 213 -63.12 -72.61 75.28
CA ILE A 213 -64.43 -73.28 75.09
C ILE A 213 -64.27 -74.77 75.36
#